data_AF-A0A832SRL8-F1
#
_entry.id   AF-A0A832SRL8-F1
#
_cell.length_a   1.000
_cell.length_b   1.000
_cell.length_c   1.000
_cell.angle_alpha   90.00
_cell.angle_beta   90.00
_cell.angle_gamma   90.00
#
_symmetry.space_group_name_H-M   'P 1'
#
loop_
_entity.id
_entity.type
_entity.pdbx_description
1 polymer ?
#
loop_
_entity_poly.entity_id
_entity_poly.type
_entity_poly.pdbx_seq_one_letter_code
_entity_poly.pdbx_strand_id
1 'polypeptide(L)'
;MTNYRGNFLYGFIACGPYELLPEWVFDKVFCPAVETDPNTGEAKVAQVGLRRVESALLQGYRRDEIFVANPDYLSKAIGPDTKVVGINVMDPLGMAPVTTTMSPEKLSYVAMKFKR
;
A
#
# COMPACT_ATOMS: atom_id res chain seq x y z
N MET A 1 1.26 -3.26 1.13
CA MET A 1 1.85 -2.10 1.88
C MET A 1 3.32 -2.39 2.17
N THR A 2 4.21 -1.39 2.14
CA THR A 2 5.67 -1.58 2.38
C THR A 2 6.23 -0.50 3.32
N ASN A 3 7.24 -0.86 4.12
CA ASN A 3 8.03 0.10 4.90
C ASN A 3 9.39 0.42 4.26
N TYR A 4 9.62 -0.04 3.02
CA TYR A 4 10.84 0.17 2.24
C TYR A 4 12.12 -0.23 2.99
N ARG A 5 12.06 -1.25 3.84
CA ARG A 5 13.16 -1.67 4.75
C ARG A 5 13.68 -0.54 5.65
N GLY A 6 12.84 0.44 5.96
CA GLY A 6 13.24 1.62 6.72
C GLY A 6 14.05 2.65 5.94
N ASN A 7 14.24 2.47 4.62
CA ASN A 7 14.97 3.40 3.77
C ASN A 7 14.03 4.10 2.78
N PHE A 8 13.79 5.39 2.99
CA PHE A 8 12.93 6.20 2.13
C PHE A 8 13.41 6.24 0.66
N LEU A 9 14.72 6.08 0.40
CA LEU A 9 15.26 6.07 -0.97
C LEU A 9 14.72 4.92 -1.82
N TYR A 10 14.45 3.77 -1.20
CA TYR A 10 13.84 2.64 -1.92
C TYR A 10 12.40 2.95 -2.34
N GLY A 11 11.72 3.88 -1.66
CA GLY A 11 10.43 4.41 -2.10
C GLY A 11 10.52 5.18 -3.42
N PHE A 12 11.62 5.90 -3.67
CA PHE A 12 11.81 6.60 -4.96
C PHE A 12 12.05 5.64 -6.11
N ILE A 13 12.68 4.49 -5.87
CA ILE A 13 12.88 3.46 -6.90
C ILE A 13 11.54 2.96 -7.45
N ALA A 14 10.50 2.90 -6.62
CA ALA A 14 9.14 2.52 -7.03
C ALA A 14 8.48 3.54 -7.99
N CYS A 15 8.97 4.79 -8.03
CA CYS A 15 8.52 5.81 -8.98
C CYS A 15 9.15 5.65 -10.38
N GLY A 16 10.17 4.81 -10.52
CA GLY A 16 10.82 4.54 -11.80
C GLY A 16 9.98 3.66 -12.74
N PRO A 17 10.40 3.55 -14.02
CA PRO A 17 9.72 2.73 -15.02
C PRO A 17 9.72 1.25 -14.61
N TYR A 18 8.57 0.57 -14.69
CA TYR A 18 8.47 -0.83 -14.27
C TYR A 18 9.31 -1.80 -15.15
N GLU A 19 9.64 -1.38 -16.38
CA GLU A 19 10.40 -2.17 -17.35
C GLU A 19 11.89 -2.36 -16.99
N LEU A 20 12.43 -1.54 -16.09
CA LEU A 20 13.85 -1.57 -15.73
C LEU A 20 14.26 -2.80 -14.95
N LEU A 21 13.35 -3.37 -14.15
CA LEU A 21 13.62 -4.53 -13.32
C LEU A 21 12.41 -5.47 -13.28
N PRO A 22 12.62 -6.79 -13.11
CA PRO A 22 11.51 -7.71 -12.88
C PRO A 22 10.69 -7.34 -11.64
N GLU A 23 9.37 -7.54 -11.71
CA GLU A 23 8.43 -7.20 -10.63
C GLU A 23 8.81 -7.83 -9.28
N TRP A 24 9.29 -9.07 -9.27
CA TRP A 24 9.73 -9.75 -8.04
C TRP A 24 10.89 -9.04 -7.34
N VAL A 25 11.75 -8.33 -8.10
CA VAL A 25 12.86 -7.54 -7.53
C VAL A 25 12.29 -6.33 -6.81
N PHE A 26 11.35 -5.62 -7.44
CA PHE A 26 10.63 -4.53 -6.78
C PHE A 26 9.93 -5.01 -5.51
N ASP A 27 9.12 -6.07 -5.59
CA ASP A 27 8.34 -6.56 -4.45
C ASP A 27 9.21 -7.10 -3.31
N LYS A 28 10.29 -7.85 -3.60
CA LYS A 28 11.09 -8.50 -2.54
C LYS A 28 12.24 -7.65 -2.00
N VAL A 29 12.85 -6.82 -2.86
CA VAL A 29 14.08 -6.08 -2.53
C VAL A 29 13.76 -4.65 -2.09
N PHE A 30 12.96 -3.92 -2.86
CA PHE A 30 12.72 -2.49 -2.65
C PHE A 30 11.46 -2.22 -1.84
N CYS A 31 10.40 -2.98 -2.11
CA CYS A 31 9.05 -2.76 -1.58
C CYS A 31 8.51 -3.98 -0.80
N PRO A 32 9.25 -4.55 0.16
CA PRO A 32 8.78 -5.72 0.88
C PRO A 32 7.48 -5.46 1.63
N ALA A 33 6.59 -6.44 1.61
CA ALA A 33 5.36 -6.38 2.38
C ALA A 33 5.65 -6.13 3.87
N VAL A 34 4.83 -5.27 4.48
CA VAL A 34 4.85 -5.06 5.93
C VAL A 34 4.43 -6.32 6.68
N GLU A 35 4.88 -6.44 7.92
CA GLU A 35 4.47 -7.55 8.78
C GLU A 35 2.94 -7.58 8.91
N THR A 36 2.37 -8.70 8.53
CA THR A 36 0.93 -8.91 8.39
C THR A 36 0.59 -10.25 9.02
N ASP A 37 -0.48 -10.32 9.80
CA ASP A 37 -1.00 -11.60 10.29
C ASP A 37 -1.51 -12.42 9.09
N PRO A 38 -0.92 -13.59 8.80
CA PRO A 38 -1.31 -14.39 7.64
C PRO A 38 -2.72 -14.98 7.74
N ASN A 39 -3.31 -15.08 8.94
CA ASN A 39 -4.64 -15.66 9.14
C ASN A 39 -5.74 -14.63 8.93
N THR A 40 -5.58 -13.44 9.53
CA THR A 40 -6.59 -12.36 9.49
C THR A 40 -6.33 -11.35 8.37
N GLY A 41 -5.08 -11.19 7.94
CA GLY A 41 -4.66 -10.12 7.03
C GLY A 41 -4.38 -8.79 7.74
N GLU A 42 -4.36 -8.74 9.07
CA GLU A 42 -4.12 -7.52 9.84
C GLU A 42 -2.71 -7.00 9.60
N ALA A 43 -2.58 -5.76 9.16
CA ALA A 43 -1.29 -5.11 9.02
C ALA A 43 -0.81 -4.57 10.37
N LYS A 44 0.37 -4.98 10.83
CA LYS A 44 0.96 -4.47 12.09
C LYS A 44 1.35 -3.01 11.97
N VAL A 45 1.91 -2.62 10.83
CA VAL A 45 2.27 -1.23 10.53
C VAL A 45 1.55 -0.76 9.27
N ALA A 46 1.14 0.50 9.28
CA ALA A 46 0.45 1.14 8.18
C ALA A 46 0.91 2.60 8.06
N GLN A 47 0.55 3.24 6.94
CA GLN A 47 0.85 4.65 6.74
C GLN A 47 0.21 5.50 7.84
N VAL A 48 0.92 6.52 8.32
CA VAL A 48 0.47 7.37 9.42
C VAL A 48 -0.92 7.96 9.19
N GLY A 49 -1.24 8.35 7.95
CA GLY A 49 -2.58 8.85 7.59
C GLY A 49 -3.68 7.83 7.88
N LEU A 50 -3.45 6.55 7.56
CA LEU A 50 -4.41 5.48 7.80
C LEU A 50 -4.60 5.20 9.29
N ARG A 51 -3.51 5.21 10.07
CA ARG A 51 -3.57 5.07 11.54
C ARG A 51 -4.27 6.24 12.23
N ARG A 52 -4.18 7.45 11.67
CA ARG A 52 -4.94 8.62 12.15
C ARG A 52 -6.44 8.46 11.89
N VAL A 53 -6.82 7.96 10.71
CA VAL A 53 -8.22 7.66 10.38
C VAL A 53 -8.77 6.56 11.30
N GLU A 54 -8.03 5.47 11.48
CA GLU A 54 -8.37 4.40 12.43
C GLU A 54 -8.58 4.95 13.84
N SER A 55 -7.67 5.78 14.33
CA SER A 55 -7.78 6.40 15.67
C SER A 55 -9.02 7.27 15.81
N ALA A 56 -9.41 7.99 14.76
CA ALA A 56 -10.63 8.80 14.75
C ALA A 56 -11.90 7.92 14.78
N LEU A 57 -11.92 6.84 14.01
CA LEU A 57 -13.04 5.89 13.99
C LEU A 57 -13.20 5.19 15.35
N LEU A 58 -12.10 4.84 16.03
CA LEU A 58 -12.13 4.23 17.36
C LEU A 58 -12.77 5.11 18.45
N GLN A 59 -13.01 6.39 18.20
CA GLN A 59 -13.75 7.26 19.12
C GLN A 59 -15.27 7.01 19.10
N GLY A 60 -15.79 6.41 18.02
CA GLY A 60 -17.23 6.16 17.84
C GLY A 60 -17.61 4.71 17.55
N TYR A 61 -16.65 3.87 17.16
CA TYR A 61 -16.86 2.46 16.85
C TYR A 61 -16.01 1.56 17.76
N ARG A 62 -16.44 0.32 17.94
CA ARG A 62 -15.67 -0.65 18.71
C ARG A 62 -14.45 -1.11 17.93
N ARG A 63 -13.45 -1.60 18.65
CA ARG A 63 -12.17 -2.04 18.06
C ARG A 63 -12.34 -3.23 17.10
N ASP A 64 -13.33 -4.09 17.34
CA ASP A 64 -13.68 -5.23 16.49
C ASP A 64 -14.39 -4.81 15.18
N GLU A 65 -14.83 -3.56 15.06
CA GLU A 65 -15.54 -3.05 13.88
C GLU A 65 -14.61 -2.35 12.88
N ILE A 66 -13.36 -2.08 13.28
CA ILE A 66 -12.37 -1.37 12.46
C ILE A 66 -11.20 -2.29 12.20
N PHE A 67 -10.80 -2.39 10.93
CA PHE A 67 -9.73 -3.29 10.54
C PHE A 67 -8.82 -2.65 9.48
N VAL A 68 -7.51 -2.74 9.70
CA VAL A 68 -6.49 -2.28 8.74
C VAL A 68 -5.83 -3.50 8.10
N ALA A 69 -6.29 -3.85 6.91
CA ALA A 69 -5.82 -5.02 6.18
C ALA A 69 -4.67 -4.71 5.22
N ASN A 70 -3.75 -5.66 5.05
CA ASN A 70 -2.86 -5.64 3.90
C ASN A 70 -3.64 -5.96 2.61
N PRO A 71 -3.49 -5.18 1.51
CA PRO A 71 -4.17 -5.44 0.24
C PRO A 71 -4.00 -6.86 -0.32
N ASP A 72 -2.90 -7.55 -0.02
CA ASP A 72 -2.69 -8.91 -0.51
C ASP A 72 -3.60 -9.97 0.19
N TYR A 73 -4.25 -9.58 1.29
CA TYR A 73 -5.06 -10.47 2.14
C TYR A 73 -6.54 -10.03 2.22
N LEU A 74 -7.00 -9.21 1.26
CA LEU A 74 -8.37 -8.67 1.28
C LEU A 74 -9.46 -9.74 1.30
N SER A 75 -9.23 -10.90 0.68
CA SER A 75 -10.17 -12.04 0.71
C SER A 75 -10.39 -12.62 2.10
N LYS A 76 -9.49 -12.35 3.06
CA LYS A 76 -9.63 -12.74 4.46
C LYS A 76 -10.22 -11.64 5.33
N ALA A 77 -10.03 -10.39 4.94
CA ALA A 77 -10.43 -9.21 5.72
C ALA A 77 -11.81 -8.67 5.35
N ILE A 78 -12.27 -8.90 4.12
CA ILE A 78 -13.57 -8.41 3.62
C ILE A 78 -14.57 -9.57 3.60
N GLY A 79 -15.73 -9.37 4.22
CA GLY A 79 -16.80 -10.35 4.31
C GLY A 79 -18.20 -9.73 4.14
N PRO A 80 -19.26 -10.53 4.32
CA PRO A 80 -20.66 -10.09 4.16
C PRO A 80 -21.05 -8.96 5.12
N ASP A 81 -20.40 -8.90 6.28
CA ASP A 81 -20.66 -7.90 7.32
C ASP A 81 -19.91 -6.58 7.07
N THR A 82 -18.92 -6.56 6.16
CA THR A 82 -18.16 -5.36 5.82
C THR A 82 -19.09 -4.34 5.13
N LYS A 83 -19.29 -3.18 5.76
CA LYS A 83 -20.17 -2.12 5.23
C LYS A 83 -19.44 -1.07 4.42
N VAL A 84 -18.18 -0.79 4.75
CA VAL A 84 -17.38 0.25 4.13
C VAL A 84 -15.96 -0.27 3.92
N VAL A 85 -15.40 0.00 2.74
CA VAL A 85 -14.00 -0.28 2.41
C VAL A 85 -13.32 1.03 2.03
N GLY A 86 -12.28 1.40 2.78
CA GLY A 86 -11.45 2.55 2.49
C GLY A 86 -10.13 2.12 1.85
N ILE A 87 -9.71 2.81 0.79
CA ILE A 87 -8.43 2.56 0.12
C ILE A 87 -7.56 3.81 0.27
N ASN A 88 -6.35 3.63 0.78
CA ASN A 88 -5.37 4.70 0.87
C ASN A 88 -4.26 4.48 -0.16
N VAL A 89 -4.06 5.45 -1.05
CA VAL A 89 -3.04 5.41 -2.10
C VAL A 89 -2.42 6.79 -2.26
N MET A 90 -1.11 6.84 -2.44
CA MET A 90 -0.37 8.10 -2.58
C MET A 90 -0.36 8.61 -4.03
N ASP A 91 -0.09 7.74 -5.00
CA ASP A 91 0.01 8.11 -6.42
C ASP A 91 -0.63 7.01 -7.30
N PRO A 92 -1.96 6.91 -7.33
CA PRO A 92 -2.65 5.86 -8.10
C PRO A 92 -2.48 6.02 -9.62
N LEU A 93 -2.24 7.25 -10.08
CA LEU A 93 -2.16 7.57 -11.52
C LEU A 93 -0.73 7.49 -12.06
N GLY A 94 0.27 7.60 -11.19
CA GLY A 94 1.69 7.65 -11.58
C GLY A 94 2.14 9.03 -12.04
N MET A 95 1.48 10.10 -11.59
CA MET A 95 1.67 11.45 -12.10
C MET A 95 2.16 12.43 -11.03
N ALA A 96 2.53 11.93 -9.85
CA ALA A 96 3.18 12.74 -8.83
C ALA A 96 4.53 13.29 -9.35
N PRO A 97 5.01 14.44 -8.82
CA PRO A 97 6.22 15.12 -9.35
C PRO A 97 7.43 14.21 -9.51
N VAL A 98 7.70 13.34 -8.53
CA VAL A 98 8.79 12.37 -8.56
C VAL A 98 8.55 11.32 -9.65
N THR A 99 7.35 10.77 -9.73
CA THR A 99 6.99 9.75 -10.72
C THR A 99 7.10 10.28 -12.14
N THR A 100 6.62 11.50 -12.38
CA THR A 100 6.74 12.18 -13.68
C THR A 100 8.19 12.52 -14.01
N THR A 101 9.03 12.82 -13.01
CA THR A 101 10.47 13.09 -13.24
C THR A 101 11.25 11.81 -13.56
N MET A 102 10.96 10.71 -12.87
CA MET A 102 11.69 9.43 -13.04
C MET A 102 11.15 8.57 -14.18
N SER A 103 9.89 8.75 -14.56
CA SER A 103 9.20 7.96 -15.59
C SER A 103 8.26 8.84 -16.44
N PRO A 104 8.76 9.89 -17.12
CA PRO A 104 7.93 10.90 -17.80
C PRO A 104 7.02 10.36 -18.90
N GLU A 105 7.47 9.36 -19.66
CA GLU A 105 6.75 8.78 -20.80
C GLU A 105 6.40 7.30 -20.61
N LYS A 106 6.77 6.74 -19.46
CA LYS A 106 6.64 5.31 -19.17
C LYS A 106 5.77 5.08 -17.95
N LEU A 107 5.14 3.91 -17.89
CA LEU A 107 4.36 3.53 -16.72
C LEU A 107 5.31 3.27 -15.54
N SER A 108 5.11 3.98 -14.43
CA SER A 108 5.88 3.72 -13.22
C SER A 108 5.43 2.44 -12.53
N TYR A 109 6.31 1.86 -11.72
CA TYR A 109 5.98 0.66 -10.97
C TYR A 109 4.78 0.87 -10.02
N VAL A 110 4.70 2.01 -9.32
CA VAL A 110 3.55 2.35 -8.47
C VAL A 110 2.23 2.44 -9.25
N ALA A 111 2.24 3.01 -10.45
CA ALA A 111 1.04 3.13 -11.27
C ALA A 111 0.61 1.80 -11.88
N MET A 112 1.57 0.94 -12.22
CA MET A 112 1.31 -0.39 -12.76
C MET A 112 0.50 -1.25 -11.79
N LYS A 113 0.76 -1.17 -10.48
CA LYS A 113 -0.01 -1.90 -9.45
C LYS A 113 -1.48 -1.48 -9.32
N PHE A 114 -1.88 -0.33 -9.86
CA PHE A 114 -3.27 0.18 -9.81
C PHE A 114 -4.01 0.09 -11.15
N LYS A 115 -3.28 0.12 -12.27
CA LYS A 115 -3.86 0.10 -13.63
C LYS A 115 -3.98 -1.29 -14.24
N ARG A 116 -3.45 -2.31 -13.58
CA ARG A 116 -3.40 -3.70 -14.04
C ARG A 116 -4.30 -4.56 -13.17
#